data_AF-A0A4R5KLH8-F1
#
_entry.id   AF-A0A4R5KLH8-F1
#
_cell.length_a   1.000
_cell.length_b   1.000
_cell.length_c   1.000
_cell.angle_alpha   90.00
_cell.angle_beta   90.00
_cell.angle_gamma   90.00
#
_symmetry.space_group_name_H-M   'P 1'
#
loop_
_entity.id
_entity.type
_entity.pdbx_description
1 polymer ?
#
loop_
_entity_poly.entity_id
_entity_poly.type
_entity_poly.pdbx_seq_one_letter_code
_entity_poly.pdbx_strand_id
1 'polypeptide(L)'
;MRKAQNVPVPVLPEAAKANTEEGLEAFAMYWFQTLSYAYETGDLTDVQRMSAPDCGLCTNLETVLTAAWADSKWIVGGRIETPVAEGKLEVGKSSQVKVQTIQQLIEVRRADGSLFQDPTNASNRAMLVVAAFGANGWTLIDFGLIS
;
A
#
# COMPACT_ATOMS: atom_id res chain seq x y z
N MET A 1 8.09 20.55 10.66
CA MET A 1 7.26 19.36 10.34
C MET A 1 7.46 18.34 11.46
N ARG A 2 6.47 17.47 11.73
CA ARG A 2 6.51 16.51 12.85
C ARG A 2 5.98 15.15 12.39
N LYS A 3 6.40 14.08 13.07
CA LYS A 3 5.89 12.71 12.86
C LYS A 3 4.36 12.71 12.95
N ALA A 4 3.71 11.92 12.09
CA ALA A 4 2.27 11.73 12.15
C ALA A 4 1.85 11.20 13.53
N GLN A 5 0.73 11.71 14.05
CA GLN A 5 0.18 11.31 15.35
C GLN A 5 -1.28 10.91 15.17
N ASN A 6 -1.73 9.88 15.88
CA ASN A 6 -3.11 9.38 15.86
C ASN A 6 -3.62 9.06 14.44
N VAL A 7 -2.77 8.43 13.61
CA VAL A 7 -3.17 7.97 12.27
C VAL A 7 -4.24 6.88 12.46
N PRO A 8 -5.44 7.01 11.88
CA PRO A 8 -6.46 5.97 11.98
C PRO A 8 -6.00 4.68 11.32
N VAL A 9 -6.15 3.56 12.02
CA VAL A 9 -5.88 2.24 11.45
C VAL A 9 -6.92 1.98 10.34
N PRO A 10 -6.50 1.61 9.11
CA PRO A 10 -7.42 1.25 8.05
C PRO A 10 -8.33 0.09 8.48
N VAL A 11 -9.61 0.16 8.13
CA VAL A 11 -10.59 -0.89 8.44
C VAL A 11 -10.94 -1.63 7.16
N LEU A 12 -10.81 -2.96 7.18
CA LEU A 12 -11.17 -3.81 6.04
C LEU A 12 -12.64 -3.59 5.65
N PRO A 13 -12.93 -3.15 4.42
CA PRO A 13 -14.31 -2.96 3.96
C PRO A 13 -15.08 -4.30 3.93
N GLU A 14 -16.37 -4.27 4.26
CA GLU A 14 -17.21 -5.48 4.19
C GLU A 14 -17.26 -6.08 2.78
N ALA A 15 -17.29 -5.24 1.73
CA ALA A 15 -17.24 -5.70 0.34
C ALA A 15 -15.97 -6.52 0.05
N ALA A 16 -14.83 -6.12 0.63
CA ALA A 16 -13.55 -6.80 0.46
C ALA A 16 -13.50 -8.20 1.10
N LYS A 17 -14.57 -8.68 1.74
CA LYS A 17 -14.67 -10.05 2.24
C LYS A 17 -15.28 -11.02 1.23
N ALA A 18 -15.81 -10.52 0.12
CA ALA A 18 -16.49 -11.32 -0.89
C ALA A 18 -15.61 -11.58 -2.12
N ASN A 19 -15.78 -12.76 -2.72
CA ASN A 19 -15.19 -13.11 -4.01
C ASN A 19 -16.02 -12.55 -5.18
N THR A 20 -16.11 -11.22 -5.25
CA THR A 20 -16.79 -10.49 -6.33
C THR A 20 -15.84 -9.45 -6.91
N GLU A 21 -16.22 -8.84 -8.02
CA GLU A 21 -15.45 -7.76 -8.64
C GLU A 21 -15.34 -6.55 -7.70
N GLU A 22 -16.43 -6.17 -7.05
CA GLU A 22 -16.46 -5.08 -6.06
C GLU A 22 -15.62 -5.41 -4.83
N GLY A 23 -15.62 -6.68 -4.41
CA GLY A 23 -14.78 -7.14 -3.31
C GLY A 23 -13.28 -7.09 -3.65
N LEU A 24 -12.93 -7.43 -4.89
CA LEU A 24 -11.58 -7.34 -5.42
C LEU A 24 -11.11 -5.86 -5.48
N GLU A 25 -11.93 -4.96 -5.99
CA GLU A 25 -11.63 -3.53 -6.04
C GLU A 25 -11.47 -2.93 -4.64
N ALA A 26 -12.41 -3.25 -3.74
CA ALA A 26 -12.36 -2.80 -2.35
C ALA A 26 -11.10 -3.31 -1.63
N PHE A 27 -10.68 -4.56 -1.88
CA PHE A 27 -9.43 -5.10 -1.37
C PHE A 27 -8.21 -4.34 -1.90
N ALA A 28 -8.15 -4.10 -3.22
CA ALA A 28 -7.02 -3.40 -3.83
C ALA A 28 -6.87 -1.97 -3.29
N MET A 29 -7.97 -1.23 -3.15
CA MET A 29 -7.96 0.10 -2.53
C MET A 29 -7.55 0.03 -1.05
N TYR A 30 -8.09 -0.94 -0.30
CA TYR A 30 -7.75 -1.14 1.10
C TYR A 30 -6.25 -1.43 1.31
N TRP A 31 -5.64 -2.23 0.43
CA TRP A 31 -4.21 -2.50 0.50
C TRP A 31 -3.38 -1.20 0.41
N PHE A 32 -3.70 -0.27 -0.50
CA PHE A 32 -3.02 1.03 -0.57
C PHE A 32 -3.27 1.94 0.65
N GLN A 33 -4.42 1.81 1.31
CA GLN A 33 -4.67 2.49 2.59
C GLN A 33 -3.75 1.93 3.69
N THR A 34 -3.56 0.61 3.75
CA THR A 34 -2.60 0.00 4.69
C THR A 34 -1.16 0.38 4.37
N LEU A 35 -0.82 0.55 3.08
CA LEU A 35 0.48 1.07 2.68
C LEU A 35 0.68 2.54 3.11
N SER A 36 -0.34 3.37 2.95
CA SER A 36 -0.31 4.76 3.46
C SER A 36 -0.07 4.78 4.96
N TYR A 37 -0.78 3.93 5.71
CA TYR A 37 -0.59 3.79 7.16
C TYR A 37 0.84 3.35 7.51
N ALA A 38 1.41 2.41 6.75
CA ALA A 38 2.80 1.97 6.94
C ALA A 38 3.80 3.10 6.66
N TYR A 39 3.59 3.93 5.63
CA TYR A 39 4.39 5.14 5.41
C TYR A 39 4.30 6.09 6.61
N GLU A 40 3.10 6.38 7.11
CA GLU A 40 2.88 7.37 8.17
C GLU A 40 3.33 6.89 9.56
N THR A 41 3.33 5.58 9.83
CA THR A 41 3.55 5.03 11.19
C THR A 41 4.78 4.12 11.33
N GLY A 42 5.20 3.49 10.25
CA GLY A 42 6.20 2.42 10.24
C GLY A 42 5.66 1.02 10.57
N ASP A 43 4.34 0.90 10.77
CA ASP A 43 3.70 -0.39 11.02
C ASP A 43 3.39 -1.12 9.69
N LEU A 44 4.10 -2.23 9.45
CA LEU A 44 3.98 -3.06 8.25
C LEU A 44 3.01 -4.24 8.41
N THR A 45 2.39 -4.40 9.58
CA THR A 45 1.69 -5.64 9.97
C THR A 45 0.59 -6.02 8.97
N ASP A 46 -0.24 -5.08 8.55
CA ASP A 46 -1.36 -5.37 7.65
C ASP A 46 -0.91 -5.56 6.19
N VAL A 47 0.05 -4.75 5.73
CA VAL A 47 0.65 -4.90 4.39
C VAL A 47 1.28 -6.28 4.24
N GLN A 48 2.04 -6.72 5.25
CA GLN A 48 2.66 -8.05 5.29
C GLN A 48 1.62 -9.17 5.32
N ARG A 49 0.60 -9.06 6.17
CA ARG A 49 -0.43 -10.10 6.32
C ARG A 49 -1.20 -10.35 5.02
N MET A 50 -1.42 -9.30 4.24
CA MET A 50 -2.23 -9.36 3.02
C MET A 50 -1.41 -9.62 1.75
N SER A 51 -0.08 -9.65 1.84
CA SER A 51 0.79 -9.84 0.68
C SER A 51 1.39 -11.25 0.67
N ALA A 52 1.46 -11.83 -0.52
CA ALA A 52 2.10 -13.12 -0.70
C ALA A 52 3.61 -13.00 -0.47
N PRO A 53 4.28 -14.01 0.13
CA PRO A 53 5.71 -13.97 0.40
C PRO A 53 6.59 -13.81 -0.85
N ASP A 54 6.07 -14.20 -2.02
CA ASP A 54 6.72 -14.10 -3.33
C ASP A 54 6.38 -12.81 -4.09
N CYS A 55 5.59 -11.90 -3.51
CA CYS A 55 5.39 -10.56 -4.05
C CYS A 55 6.69 -9.74 -3.95
N GLY A 56 7.51 -9.77 -5.01
CA GLY A 56 8.84 -9.15 -5.01
C GLY A 56 8.81 -7.64 -4.69
N LEU A 57 7.81 -6.92 -5.22
CA LEU A 57 7.66 -5.49 -4.94
C LEU A 57 7.19 -5.20 -3.51
N CYS A 58 6.37 -6.08 -2.93
CA CYS A 58 5.97 -5.99 -1.53
C CYS A 58 7.19 -6.14 -0.60
N THR A 59 8.01 -7.17 -0.83
CA THR A 59 9.23 -7.41 -0.04
C THR A 59 10.24 -6.27 -0.14
N ASN A 60 10.41 -5.71 -1.34
CA ASN A 60 11.27 -4.54 -1.54
C ASN A 60 10.74 -3.31 -0.79
N LEU A 61 9.42 -3.08 -0.86
CA LEU A 61 8.76 -1.97 -0.18
C LEU A 61 8.90 -2.06 1.35
N GLU A 62 8.71 -3.25 1.91
CA GLU A 62 8.92 -3.51 3.34
C GLU A 62 10.36 -3.22 3.77
N THR A 63 11.35 -3.63 2.96
CA THR A 63 12.77 -3.37 3.21
C THR A 63 13.05 -1.86 3.23
N VAL A 64 12.56 -1.13 2.24
CA VAL A 64 12.73 0.33 2.12
C VAL A 64 12.06 1.05 3.29
N LEU A 65 10.83 0.67 3.65
CA LEU A 65 10.09 1.26 4.77
C LEU A 65 10.76 0.98 6.12
N THR A 66 11.21 -0.25 6.34
CA THR A 66 11.95 -0.62 7.56
C THR A 66 13.21 0.25 7.71
N ALA A 67 13.97 0.43 6.63
CA ALA A 67 15.15 1.30 6.64
C ALA A 67 14.78 2.77 6.89
N ALA A 68 13.68 3.26 6.33
CA ALA A 68 13.20 4.62 6.50
C ALA A 68 12.71 4.95 7.92
N TRP A 69 12.34 3.93 8.71
CA TRP A 69 11.95 4.06 10.12
C TRP A 69 13.03 3.63 11.13
N ALA A 70 14.14 3.06 10.66
CA ALA A 70 15.30 2.74 11.49
C ALA A 70 16.05 4.01 11.96
N ASP A 71 16.94 3.87 12.95
CA ASP A 71 17.85 4.93 13.42
C ASP A 71 17.15 6.24 13.83
N SER A 72 15.95 6.14 14.41
CA SER A 72 15.12 7.29 14.78
C SER A 72 14.73 8.20 13.59
N LYS A 73 14.83 7.67 12.36
CA LYS A 73 14.27 8.32 11.18
C LYS A 73 12.74 8.19 11.18
N TRP A 74 12.10 9.06 10.43
CA TRP A 74 10.64 9.07 10.31
C TRP A 74 10.22 9.67 8.97
N ILE A 75 8.98 9.39 8.57
CA ILE A 75 8.46 9.80 7.27
C ILE A 75 7.43 10.94 7.42
N VAL A 76 7.51 11.93 6.53
CA VAL A 76 6.46 12.92 6.28
C VAL A 76 5.78 12.58 4.96
N GLY A 77 4.44 12.58 4.94
CA GLY A 77 3.65 12.34 3.73
C GLY A 77 3.49 10.85 3.43
N GLY A 78 3.52 10.48 2.15
CA GLY A 78 3.33 9.09 1.71
C GLY A 78 1.89 8.58 1.72
N ARG A 79 0.91 9.45 1.97
CA ARG A 79 -0.49 9.12 1.77
C ARG A 79 -0.77 8.85 0.29
N ILE A 80 -1.54 7.79 0.03
CA ILE A 80 -1.98 7.38 -1.29
C ILE A 80 -3.51 7.48 -1.33
N GLU A 81 -4.03 8.21 -2.31
CA GLU A 81 -5.44 8.21 -2.63
C GLU A 81 -5.70 7.27 -3.82
N THR A 82 -6.78 6.49 -3.74
CA THR A 82 -7.20 5.55 -4.79
C THR A 82 -8.59 5.90 -5.33
N PRO A 83 -8.72 6.99 -6.11
CA PRO A 83 -10.03 7.50 -6.53
C PRO A 83 -10.75 6.58 -7.53
N VAL A 84 -9.99 5.75 -8.25
CA VAL A 84 -10.51 4.84 -9.28
C VAL A 84 -9.84 3.49 -9.13
N ALA A 85 -10.65 2.42 -9.13
CA ALA A 85 -10.20 1.06 -9.36
C ALA A 85 -11.12 0.40 -10.38
N GLU A 86 -10.54 -0.41 -11.27
CA GLU A 86 -11.27 -1.18 -12.27
C GLU A 86 -10.82 -2.64 -12.17
N GLY A 87 -11.71 -3.47 -11.61
CA GLY A 87 -11.50 -4.89 -11.39
C GLY A 87 -11.75 -5.72 -12.64
N LYS A 88 -11.07 -6.86 -12.70
CA LYS A 88 -11.37 -7.97 -13.59
C LYS A 88 -11.26 -9.25 -12.79
N LEU A 89 -12.41 -9.76 -12.37
CA LEU A 89 -12.50 -10.99 -11.59
C LEU A 89 -12.19 -12.22 -12.47
N GLU A 90 -11.27 -13.07 -12.03
CA GLU A 90 -10.97 -14.37 -12.65
C GLU A 90 -11.13 -15.50 -11.62
N VAL A 91 -12.30 -16.13 -11.59
CA VAL A 91 -12.60 -17.20 -10.63
C VAL A 91 -11.70 -18.41 -10.87
N GLY A 92 -11.06 -18.91 -9.82
CA GLY A 92 -10.13 -20.05 -9.87
C GLY A 92 -8.72 -19.70 -10.35
N LYS A 93 -8.43 -18.41 -10.54
CA LYS A 93 -7.12 -17.85 -10.90
C LYS A 93 -6.87 -16.56 -10.10
N SER A 94 -5.71 -15.95 -10.32
CA SER A 94 -5.45 -14.60 -9.84
C SER A 94 -6.23 -13.59 -10.68
N SER A 95 -6.96 -12.71 -10.01
CA SER A 95 -7.71 -11.59 -10.57
C SER A 95 -6.84 -10.34 -10.67
N GLN A 96 -7.27 -9.36 -11.47
CA GLN A 96 -6.51 -8.15 -11.74
C GLN A 96 -7.32 -6.90 -11.43
N VAL A 97 -6.68 -5.85 -10.96
CA VAL A 97 -7.29 -4.53 -10.74
C VAL A 97 -6.35 -3.47 -11.26
N LYS A 98 -6.86 -2.52 -12.04
CA LYS A 98 -6.12 -1.28 -12.32
C LYS A 98 -6.54 -0.25 -11.29
N VAL A 99 -5.60 0.28 -10.52
CA VAL A 99 -5.86 1.25 -9.47
C VAL A 99 -5.13 2.54 -9.80
N GLN A 100 -5.85 3.66 -9.89
CA GLN A 100 -5.20 4.96 -9.88
C GLN A 100 -4.67 5.23 -8.48
N THR A 101 -3.40 5.61 -8.39
CA THR A 101 -2.73 5.97 -7.15
C THR A 101 -2.23 7.40 -7.24
N ILE A 102 -2.73 8.25 -6.36
CA ILE A 102 -2.25 9.63 -6.20
C ILE A 102 -1.46 9.66 -4.90
N GLN A 103 -0.14 9.58 -5.02
CA GLN A 103 0.76 9.56 -3.88
C GLN A 103 1.25 10.97 -3.57
N GLN A 104 1.17 11.36 -2.31
CA GLN A 104 1.78 12.60 -1.84
C GLN A 104 3.31 12.51 -1.81
N LEU A 105 3.96 13.66 -1.74
CA LEU A 105 5.40 13.75 -1.50
C LEU A 105 5.80 12.88 -0.28
N ILE A 106 6.93 12.21 -0.36
CA ILE A 106 7.52 11.47 0.75
C ILE A 106 8.86 12.11 1.11
N GLU A 107 8.99 12.50 2.37
CA GLU A 107 10.27 12.91 2.94
C GLU A 107 10.68 11.94 4.03
N VAL A 108 11.91 11.45 3.96
CA VAL A 108 12.53 10.74 5.08
C VAL A 108 13.34 11.75 5.88
N ARG A 109 13.04 11.87 7.16
CA ARG A 109 13.64 12.84 8.08
C ARG A 109 14.52 12.13 9.08
N ARG A 110 15.71 12.69 9.37
CA ARG A 110 16.56 12.25 10.47
C ARG A 110 15.97 12.68 11.82
N ALA A 111 16.56 12.18 12.91
CA ALA A 111 16.17 12.54 14.28
C ALA A 111 16.25 14.06 14.54
N ASP A 112 17.20 14.76 13.91
CA ASP A 112 17.36 16.22 13.99
C ASP A 112 16.39 17.01 13.07
N GLY A 113 15.56 16.32 12.29
CA GLY A 113 14.60 16.91 11.35
C GLY A 113 15.17 17.26 9.97
N SER A 114 16.47 17.06 9.73
CA SER A 114 17.07 17.22 8.40
C SER A 114 16.56 16.17 7.41
N LEU A 115 16.58 16.47 6.11
CA LEU A 115 16.26 15.51 5.06
C LEU A 115 17.34 14.42 5.00
N PHE A 116 16.95 13.15 5.10
CA PHE A 116 17.87 12.02 4.96
C PHE A 116 18.41 11.92 3.53
N GLN A 117 17.53 12.10 2.55
CA GLN A 117 17.78 12.03 1.11
C GLN A 117 16.84 12.99 0.39
N ASP A 118 17.01 13.14 -0.93
CA ASP A 118 16.07 13.90 -1.75
C ASP A 118 14.65 13.33 -1.62
N PRO A 119 13.63 14.19 -1.46
CA PRO A 119 12.24 13.74 -1.35
C PRO A 119 11.78 12.93 -2.57
N THR A 120 10.95 11.93 -2.32
CA THR A 120 10.21 11.26 -3.40
C THR A 120 9.04 12.15 -3.80
N ASN A 121 9.08 12.69 -5.01
CA ASN A 121 8.04 13.59 -5.53
C ASN A 121 6.65 12.94 -5.50
N ALA A 122 5.63 13.78 -5.33
CA ALA A 122 4.25 13.37 -5.50
C ALA A 122 4.04 12.78 -6.90
N SER A 123 3.16 11.80 -7.00
CA SER A 123 2.90 11.09 -8.24
C SER A 123 1.40 10.86 -8.45
N ASN A 124 1.04 10.67 -9.71
CA ASN A 124 -0.28 10.21 -10.12
C ASN A 124 -0.03 9.13 -11.18
N ARG A 125 -0.31 7.88 -10.85
CA ARG A 125 0.08 6.69 -11.63
C ARG A 125 -1.04 5.65 -11.61
N ALA A 126 -1.06 4.79 -12.62
CA ALA A 126 -1.88 3.59 -12.59
C ALA A 126 -1.02 2.39 -12.20
N MET A 127 -1.51 1.65 -11.21
CA MET A 127 -0.91 0.39 -10.73
C MET A 127 -1.79 -0.77 -11.17
N LEU A 128 -1.19 -1.82 -11.72
CA LEU A 128 -1.83 -3.11 -11.80
C LEU A 128 -1.65 -3.81 -10.46
N VAL A 129 -2.74 -4.34 -9.91
CA VAL A 129 -2.78 -5.18 -8.72
C VAL A 129 -3.24 -6.56 -9.15
N VAL A 130 -2.53 -7.60 -8.73
CA VAL A 130 -2.87 -9.00 -8.96
C VAL A 130 -3.20 -9.63 -7.62
N ALA A 131 -4.40 -10.19 -7.47
CA ALA A 131 -4.86 -10.74 -6.20
C ALA A 131 -5.56 -12.09 -6.38
N ALA A 132 -5.46 -12.98 -5.39
CA ALA A 132 -6.15 -14.26 -5.36
C ALA A 132 -7.10 -14.33 -4.16
N PHE A 133 -8.29 -14.91 -4.36
CA PHE A 133 -9.24 -15.16 -3.27
C PHE A 133 -9.08 -16.58 -2.73
N GLY A 134 -8.90 -16.71 -1.42
CA GLY A 134 -8.74 -17.99 -0.73
C GLY A 134 -9.55 -18.08 0.56
N ALA A 135 -9.23 -19.08 1.39
CA ALA A 135 -9.95 -19.34 2.65
C ALA A 135 -9.91 -18.17 3.65
N ASN A 136 -8.86 -17.34 3.57
CA ASN A 136 -8.64 -16.19 4.46
C ASN A 136 -9.01 -14.85 3.80
N GLY A 137 -9.72 -14.87 2.68
CA GLY A 137 -10.04 -13.69 1.88
C GLY A 137 -9.02 -13.44 0.76
N TRP A 138 -8.90 -12.18 0.35
CA TRP A 138 -7.98 -11.76 -0.71
C TRP A 138 -6.53 -11.71 -0.22
N THR A 139 -5.62 -12.13 -1.10
CA THR A 139 -4.17 -11.97 -0.93
C THR A 139 -3.60 -11.29 -2.16
N LEU A 140 -2.79 -10.26 -1.95
CA LEU A 140 -2.02 -9.59 -2.99
C LEU A 140 -0.90 -10.51 -3.44
N ILE A 141 -0.86 -10.84 -4.73
CA ILE A 141 0.16 -11.70 -5.33
C ILE A 141 1.28 -10.87 -5.96
N ASP A 142 0.90 -9.79 -6.64
CA ASP A 142 1.83 -8.88 -7.30
C ASP A 142 1.18 -7.51 -7.47
N PHE A 143 1.99 -6.46 -7.63
CA PHE A 143 1.50 -5.18 -8.09
C PHE A 143 2.60 -4.45 -8.85
N GLY A 144 2.28 -3.64 -9.86
CA GLY A 144 3.30 -2.99 -10.67
C GLY A 144 2.78 -1.76 -11.41
N LEU A 145 3.70 -0.88 -11.79
CA LEU A 145 3.39 0.32 -12.54
C LEU A 145 2.99 -0.04 -13.98
N ILE A 146 1.90 0.54 -14.49
CA ILE A 146 1.45 0.33 -15.87
C ILE A 146 1.31 1.62 -16.70
N SER A 147 1.39 2.80 -16.08
CA SER A 147 1.50 4.10 -16.76
C SER A 147 1.97 5.22 -15.82
#